data_AF-A0A261CGM3-F1
#
_entry.id   AF-A0A261CGM3-F1
#
_cell.length_a   1.000
_cell.length_b   1.000
_cell.length_c   1.000
_cell.angle_alpha   90.00
_cell.angle_beta   90.00
_cell.angle_gamma   90.00
#
_symmetry.space_group_name_H-M   'P 1'
#
loop_
_entity.id
_entity.type
_entity.pdbx_description
1 polymer ?
#
loop_
_entity_poly.entity_id
_entity_poly.type
_entity_poly.pdbx_seq_one_letter_code
_entity_poly.pdbx_strand_id
1 'polypeptide(L)'
;MSKGCDSFDLTLSTSLLKLREKISGRCTKAANEVAKTRDEVATWQDGLHELEHFIDDVLERIAPERETTSLLDKLKAKLEDVKEAQRDVTGKQTLLDVTGKRWIGLPERATRSEYKQIVMSNEKMSKKWNEMMKKLTDRLKETELSVFKGEVFEESMNDLETWVDEELQRYEQREHQPVFGDFEEVRQLADEETRRAEERKTQWNDLWRSGRKWRTSPGIGAIVLRNPNKWWKDSKTGALFDWLAVKEQKLKRGRRGE
;
A
#
# COMPACT_ATOMS: atom_id res chain seq x y z
N MET A 1 51.94 -84.42 3.31
CA MET A 1 50.50 -84.06 3.25
C MET A 1 50.23 -82.56 3.50
N SER A 2 51.14 -81.65 3.13
CA SER A 2 51.02 -80.22 3.50
C SER A 2 50.29 -79.33 2.47
N LYS A 3 50.14 -79.77 1.20
CA LYS A 3 49.67 -78.89 0.11
C LYS A 3 48.16 -78.61 0.09
N GLY A 4 47.36 -79.31 0.89
CA GLY A 4 45.90 -79.15 0.93
C GLY A 4 45.41 -78.12 1.94
N CYS A 5 46.16 -77.89 3.03
CA CYS A 5 45.77 -76.98 4.10
C CYS A 5 45.98 -75.51 3.66
N ASP A 6 47.10 -75.22 3.00
CA ASP A 6 47.43 -73.87 2.50
C ASP A 6 46.41 -73.37 1.46
N SER A 7 45.91 -74.25 0.57
CA SER A 7 44.94 -73.89 -0.48
C SER A 7 43.56 -73.52 0.07
N PHE A 8 43.12 -74.21 1.12
CA PHE A 8 41.82 -73.95 1.77
C PHE A 8 41.86 -72.63 2.55
N ASP A 9 42.99 -72.32 3.19
CA ASP A 9 43.18 -71.08 3.94
C ASP A 9 43.28 -69.85 3.02
N LEU A 10 43.97 -70.00 1.88
CA LEU A 10 44.02 -68.98 0.81
C LEU A 10 42.65 -68.70 0.16
N THR A 11 41.81 -69.72 -0.03
CA THR A 11 40.46 -69.56 -0.61
C THR A 11 39.46 -68.94 0.38
N LEU A 12 39.56 -69.27 1.67
CA LEU A 12 38.79 -68.61 2.72
C LEU A 12 39.18 -67.13 2.86
N SER A 13 40.49 -66.85 2.90
CA SER A 13 41.04 -65.50 2.99
C SER A 13 40.62 -64.60 1.82
N THR A 14 40.73 -65.09 0.58
CA THR A 14 40.27 -64.36 -0.61
C THR A 14 38.76 -64.11 -0.63
N SER A 15 37.95 -65.04 -0.10
CA SER A 15 36.50 -64.86 0.01
C SER A 15 36.11 -63.81 1.06
N LEU A 16 36.82 -63.77 2.20
CA LEU A 16 36.64 -62.75 3.23
C LEU A 16 37.04 -61.34 2.74
N LEU A 17 38.12 -61.24 1.97
CA LEU A 17 38.53 -59.97 1.34
C LEU A 17 37.46 -59.45 0.39
N LYS A 18 36.89 -60.30 -0.48
CA LYS A 18 35.78 -59.92 -1.37
C LYS A 18 34.54 -59.46 -0.60
N LEU A 19 34.21 -60.11 0.51
CA LEU A 19 33.10 -59.71 1.37
C LEU A 19 33.36 -58.35 2.04
N ARG A 20 34.58 -58.12 2.55
CA ARG A 20 35.01 -56.84 3.11
C ARG A 20 34.90 -55.71 2.08
N GLU A 21 35.39 -55.93 0.86
CA GLU A 21 35.28 -54.96 -0.24
C GLU A 21 33.82 -54.69 -0.61
N LYS A 22 32.98 -55.73 -0.68
CA LYS A 22 31.55 -55.59 -0.95
C LYS A 22 30.81 -54.83 0.15
N ILE A 23 31.13 -55.07 1.42
CA ILE A 23 30.59 -54.31 2.56
C ILE A 23 31.06 -52.86 2.48
N SER A 24 32.36 -52.62 2.28
CA SER A 24 32.93 -51.28 2.11
C SER A 24 32.24 -50.52 0.98
N GLY A 25 32.05 -51.15 -0.18
CA GLY A 25 31.36 -50.55 -1.33
C GLY A 25 29.87 -50.29 -1.10
N ARG A 26 29.20 -51.07 -0.24
CA ARG A 26 27.82 -50.80 0.18
C ARG A 26 27.75 -49.66 1.17
N CYS A 27 28.67 -49.61 2.15
CA CYS A 27 28.76 -48.53 3.11
C CYS A 27 29.03 -47.19 2.45
N THR A 28 29.92 -47.13 1.45
CA THR A 28 30.18 -45.88 0.70
C THR A 28 28.97 -45.43 -0.10
N LYS A 29 28.27 -46.35 -0.79
CA LYS A 29 27.01 -46.02 -1.50
C LYS A 29 25.94 -45.51 -0.55
N ALA A 30 25.73 -46.18 0.58
CA ALA A 30 24.76 -45.75 1.59
C ALA A 30 25.13 -44.37 2.16
N ALA A 31 26.41 -44.12 2.46
CA ALA A 31 26.88 -42.83 2.94
C ALA A 31 26.62 -41.70 1.92
N ASN A 32 26.86 -41.95 0.62
CA ASN A 32 26.63 -40.98 -0.43
C ASN A 32 25.14 -40.64 -0.60
N GLU A 33 24.25 -41.64 -0.57
CA GLU A 33 22.79 -41.40 -0.67
C GLU A 33 22.24 -40.65 0.54
N VAL A 34 22.75 -40.93 1.74
CA VAL A 34 22.40 -40.20 2.96
C VAL A 34 22.88 -38.75 2.88
N ALA A 35 24.12 -38.52 2.45
CA ALA A 35 24.66 -37.17 2.30
C ALA A 35 23.85 -36.35 1.29
N LYS A 36 23.53 -36.94 0.13
CA LYS A 36 22.70 -36.30 -0.89
C LYS A 36 21.31 -35.93 -0.37
N THR A 37 20.64 -36.86 0.30
CA THR A 37 19.30 -36.61 0.85
C THR A 37 19.34 -35.54 1.94
N ARG A 38 20.37 -35.54 2.79
CA ARG A 38 20.58 -34.50 3.80
C ARG A 38 20.75 -33.13 3.15
N ASP A 39 21.57 -33.02 2.12
CA ASP A 39 21.84 -31.75 1.44
C ASP A 39 20.58 -31.25 0.70
N GLU A 40 19.79 -32.15 0.08
CA GLU A 40 18.48 -31.83 -0.51
C GLU A 40 17.49 -31.28 0.54
N VAL A 41 17.40 -31.93 1.72
CA VAL A 41 16.56 -31.47 2.83
C VAL A 41 17.00 -30.12 3.37
N ALA A 42 18.30 -29.93 3.59
CA ALA A 42 18.86 -28.66 4.07
C ALA A 42 18.52 -27.51 3.11
N THR A 43 18.75 -27.72 1.81
CA THR A 43 18.47 -26.69 0.80
C THR A 43 16.97 -26.39 0.66
N TRP A 44 16.09 -27.36 0.93
CA TRP A 44 14.64 -27.12 0.99
C TRP A 44 14.25 -26.32 2.24
N GLN A 45 14.79 -26.68 3.41
CA GLN A 45 14.54 -25.96 4.66
C GLN A 45 15.03 -24.51 4.59
N ASP A 46 16.22 -24.27 4.04
CA ASP A 46 16.76 -22.92 3.83
C ASP A 46 15.84 -22.08 2.93
N GLY A 47 15.32 -22.68 1.85
CA GLY A 47 14.35 -22.01 0.97
C GLY A 47 13.04 -21.68 1.69
N LEU A 48 12.55 -22.54 2.60
CA LEU A 48 11.39 -22.23 3.42
C LEU A 48 11.65 -21.08 4.40
N HIS A 49 12.81 -21.06 5.06
CA HIS A 49 13.15 -19.99 5.99
C HIS A 49 13.31 -18.64 5.27
N GLU A 50 13.93 -18.64 4.08
CA GLU A 50 14.04 -17.43 3.25
C GLU A 50 12.66 -16.90 2.86
N LEU A 51 11.75 -17.78 2.44
CA LEU A 51 10.38 -17.42 2.11
C LEU A 51 9.59 -16.93 3.34
N GLU A 52 9.78 -17.54 4.51
CA GLU A 52 9.15 -17.08 5.75
C GLU A 52 9.60 -15.66 6.13
N HIS A 53 10.91 -15.40 6.13
CA HIS A 53 11.45 -14.07 6.41
C HIS A 53 10.93 -13.04 5.40
N PHE A 54 10.96 -13.38 4.11
CA PHE A 54 10.46 -12.50 3.06
C PHE A 54 8.98 -12.17 3.22
N ILE A 55 8.16 -13.16 3.58
CA ILE A 55 6.72 -12.93 3.84
C ILE A 55 6.54 -11.96 5.01
N ASP A 56 7.29 -12.15 6.10
CA ASP A 56 7.20 -11.28 7.27
C ASP A 56 7.64 -9.84 6.94
N ASP A 57 8.72 -9.66 6.18
CA ASP A 57 9.19 -8.34 5.71
C ASP A 57 8.14 -7.63 4.83
N VAL A 58 7.52 -8.35 3.89
CA VAL A 58 6.46 -7.79 3.05
C VAL A 58 5.26 -7.39 3.89
N LEU A 59 4.83 -8.24 4.83
CA LEU A 59 3.70 -7.98 5.71
C LEU A 59 3.94 -6.76 6.61
N GLU A 60 5.17 -6.55 7.08
CA GLU A 60 5.55 -5.36 7.84
C GLU A 60 5.51 -4.10 6.95
N ARG A 61 6.10 -4.15 5.75
CA ARG A 61 6.11 -3.01 4.82
C ARG A 61 4.70 -2.58 4.40
N ILE A 62 3.79 -3.52 4.17
CA ILE A 62 2.40 -3.22 3.78
C ILE A 62 1.47 -3.01 4.98
N ALA A 63 1.97 -3.08 6.21
CA ALA A 63 1.15 -2.92 7.40
C ALA A 63 0.41 -1.58 7.37
N PRO A 64 -0.84 -1.54 7.88
CA PRO A 64 -1.56 -0.29 7.99
C PRO A 64 -0.81 0.66 8.92
N GLU A 65 -0.58 1.89 8.44
CA GLU A 65 -0.01 2.94 9.28
C GLU A 65 -0.96 3.24 10.43
N ARG A 66 -0.41 3.23 11.64
CA ARG A 66 -1.16 3.54 12.87
C ARG A 66 -1.50 5.02 12.99
N GLU A 67 -0.74 5.85 12.29
CA GLU A 67 -0.90 7.28 12.24
C GLU A 67 -1.46 7.65 10.89
N THR A 68 -2.56 8.37 10.92
CA THR A 68 -3.27 8.70 9.71
C THR A 68 -2.56 9.86 9.04
N THR A 69 -1.75 9.52 8.04
CA THR A 69 -0.85 10.47 7.40
C THR A 69 -1.62 11.51 6.61
N SER A 70 -1.56 12.74 7.10
CA SER A 70 -2.34 13.89 6.66
C SER A 70 -1.79 14.63 5.43
N LEU A 71 -0.98 13.99 4.59
CA LEU A 71 -0.34 14.63 3.43
C LEU A 71 -0.43 13.71 2.21
N LEU A 72 -0.92 14.26 1.09
CA LEU A 72 -1.03 13.54 -0.18
C LEU A 72 0.31 12.93 -0.62
N ASP A 73 1.41 13.65 -0.42
CA ASP A 73 2.76 13.16 -0.72
C ASP A 73 3.13 11.90 0.07
N LYS A 74 2.70 11.80 1.34
CA LYS A 74 2.92 10.60 2.16
C LYS A 74 2.09 9.42 1.64
N LEU A 75 0.84 9.66 1.24
CA LEU A 75 0.00 8.63 0.63
C LEU A 75 0.58 8.14 -0.71
N LYS A 76 1.14 9.05 -1.52
CA LYS A 76 1.83 8.72 -2.77
C LYS A 76 3.11 7.91 -2.52
N ALA A 77 3.93 8.32 -1.54
CA ALA A 77 5.11 7.56 -1.13
C ALA A 77 4.71 6.14 -0.68
N LYS A 78 3.66 6.03 0.15
CA LYS A 78 3.16 4.73 0.61
C LYS A 78 2.65 3.86 -0.54
N LEU A 79 2.00 4.46 -1.53
CA LEU A 79 1.56 3.74 -2.72
C LEU A 79 2.76 3.15 -3.48
N GLU A 80 3.85 3.90 -3.61
CA GLU A 80 5.07 3.41 -4.25
C GLU A 80 5.72 2.28 -3.44
N ASP A 81 5.77 2.36 -2.10
CA ASP A 81 6.27 1.26 -1.25
C ASP A 81 5.46 -0.03 -1.44
N VAL A 82 4.13 0.07 -1.55
CA VAL A 82 3.24 -1.08 -1.77
C VAL A 82 3.43 -1.65 -3.19
N LYS A 83 3.62 -0.81 -4.20
CA LYS A 83 3.94 -1.25 -5.57
C LYS A 83 5.31 -1.91 -5.64
N GLU A 84 6.29 -1.41 -4.92
CA GLU A 84 7.61 -2.04 -4.82
C GLU A 84 7.48 -3.43 -4.18
N ALA A 85 6.70 -3.55 -3.09
CA ALA A 85 6.40 -4.85 -2.50
C ALA A 85 5.75 -5.83 -3.49
N GLN A 86 4.86 -5.35 -4.35
CA GLN A 86 4.28 -6.17 -5.41
C GLN A 86 5.30 -6.66 -6.45
N ARG A 87 6.28 -5.83 -6.81
CA ARG A 87 7.37 -6.23 -7.71
C ARG A 87 8.26 -7.27 -7.05
N ASP A 88 8.61 -7.09 -5.78
CA ASP A 88 9.45 -8.02 -5.02
C ASP A 88 8.79 -9.40 -4.90
N VAL A 89 7.50 -9.43 -4.58
CA VAL A 89 6.74 -10.69 -4.48
C VAL A 89 6.70 -11.40 -5.82
N THR A 90 6.51 -10.66 -6.91
CA THR A 90 6.59 -11.21 -8.28
C THR A 90 7.97 -11.81 -8.56
N GLY A 91 9.05 -11.12 -8.15
CA GLY A 91 10.42 -11.60 -8.29
C GLY A 91 10.73 -12.86 -7.45
N LYS A 92 10.11 -12.99 -6.28
CA LYS A 92 10.28 -14.14 -5.38
C LYS A 92 9.39 -15.34 -5.72
N GLN A 93 8.43 -15.21 -6.64
CA GLN A 93 7.57 -16.31 -7.07
C GLN A 93 8.37 -17.54 -7.55
N THR A 94 9.48 -17.33 -8.27
CA THR A 94 10.34 -18.42 -8.72
C THR A 94 10.98 -19.19 -7.55
N LEU A 95 11.30 -18.52 -6.44
CA LEU A 95 11.84 -19.17 -5.25
C LEU A 95 10.79 -20.08 -4.59
N LEU A 96 9.53 -19.62 -4.52
CA LEU A 96 8.42 -20.44 -4.06
C LEU A 96 8.25 -21.68 -4.93
N ASP A 97 8.27 -21.51 -6.27
CA ASP A 97 8.09 -22.62 -7.21
C ASP A 97 9.24 -23.64 -7.12
N VAL A 98 10.49 -23.17 -7.01
CA VAL A 98 11.67 -24.02 -6.88
C VAL A 98 11.64 -24.78 -5.55
N THR A 99 11.34 -24.10 -4.44
CA THR A 99 11.21 -24.72 -3.11
C THR A 99 10.05 -25.73 -3.09
N GLY A 100 8.94 -25.38 -3.76
CA GLY A 100 7.78 -26.24 -3.97
C GLY A 100 8.08 -27.49 -4.79
N LYS A 101 8.96 -27.42 -5.80
CA LYS A 101 9.37 -28.61 -6.57
C LYS A 101 10.36 -29.48 -5.80
N ARG A 102 11.26 -28.88 -5.03
CA ARG A 102 12.31 -29.60 -4.28
C ARG A 102 11.75 -30.59 -3.28
N TRP A 103 10.63 -30.28 -2.64
CA TRP A 103 10.08 -31.18 -1.64
C TRP A 103 9.38 -32.41 -2.23
N ILE A 104 8.94 -32.41 -3.49
CA ILE A 104 8.13 -33.52 -4.07
C ILE A 104 8.83 -34.89 -3.94
N GLY A 105 10.16 -34.94 -4.08
CA GLY A 105 10.94 -36.18 -3.99
C GLY A 105 11.42 -36.55 -2.59
N LEU A 106 11.28 -35.65 -1.60
CA LEU A 106 11.71 -35.91 -0.22
C LEU A 106 10.80 -36.93 0.52
N PRO A 107 9.47 -36.87 0.40
CA PRO A 107 8.58 -37.77 1.11
C PRO A 107 8.73 -39.24 0.72
N GLU A 108 9.20 -39.54 -0.50
CA GLU A 108 9.43 -40.93 -0.96
C GLU A 108 10.56 -41.64 -0.19
N ARG A 109 11.47 -40.86 0.41
CA ARG A 109 12.63 -41.37 1.19
C ARG A 109 12.45 -41.18 2.70
N ALA A 110 11.32 -40.60 3.11
CA ALA A 110 11.04 -40.20 4.48
C ALA A 110 10.26 -41.30 5.24
N THR A 111 10.43 -41.34 6.56
CA THR A 111 9.52 -42.11 7.42
C THR A 111 8.11 -41.51 7.38
N ARG A 112 7.10 -42.27 7.82
CA ARG A 112 5.70 -41.81 7.83
C ARG A 112 5.48 -40.52 8.64
N SER A 113 6.27 -40.30 9.69
CA SER A 113 6.20 -39.08 10.50
C SER A 113 6.81 -37.88 9.78
N GLU A 114 8.01 -38.06 9.20
CA GLU A 114 8.71 -37.02 8.44
C GLU A 114 7.93 -36.62 7.18
N TYR A 115 7.32 -37.59 6.49
CA TYR A 115 6.38 -37.35 5.39
C TYR A 115 5.32 -36.32 5.79
N LYS A 116 4.66 -36.55 6.92
CA LYS A 116 3.59 -35.67 7.41
C LYS A 116 4.12 -34.27 7.73
N GLN A 117 5.29 -34.17 8.34
CA GLN A 117 5.91 -32.87 8.65
C GLN A 117 6.28 -32.08 7.38
N ILE A 118 6.83 -32.73 6.37
CA ILE A 118 7.21 -32.11 5.09
C ILE A 118 5.96 -31.57 4.37
N VAL A 119 4.92 -32.39 4.27
CA VAL A 119 3.64 -31.98 3.65
C VAL A 119 3.04 -30.78 4.39
N MET A 120 2.91 -30.87 5.72
CA MET A 120 2.36 -29.79 6.53
C MET A 120 3.15 -28.48 6.40
N SER A 121 4.48 -28.56 6.32
CA SER A 121 5.34 -27.37 6.19
C SER A 121 5.12 -26.66 4.85
N ASN A 122 4.99 -27.42 3.75
CA ASN A 122 4.72 -26.84 2.42
C ASN A 122 3.29 -26.31 2.26
N GLU A 123 2.31 -26.98 2.86
CA GLU A 123 0.92 -26.48 2.92
C GLU A 123 0.85 -25.16 3.71
N LYS A 124 1.52 -25.10 4.87
CA LYS A 124 1.63 -23.88 5.68
C LYS A 124 2.28 -22.75 4.90
N MET A 125 3.36 -23.04 4.17
CA MET A 125 4.06 -22.05 3.35
C MET A 125 3.15 -21.52 2.23
N SER A 126 2.54 -22.41 1.46
CA SER A 126 1.58 -22.04 0.40
C SER A 126 0.44 -21.18 0.95
N LYS A 127 -0.09 -21.52 2.12
CA LYS A 127 -1.14 -20.76 2.78
C LYS A 127 -0.67 -19.35 3.17
N LYS A 128 0.50 -19.23 3.83
CA LYS A 128 1.09 -17.93 4.21
C LYS A 128 1.32 -17.05 2.98
N TRP A 129 1.87 -17.61 1.90
CA TRP A 129 2.10 -16.89 0.65
C TRP A 129 0.80 -16.33 0.07
N ASN A 130 -0.25 -17.16 -0.03
CA ASN A 130 -1.55 -16.74 -0.54
C ASN A 130 -2.22 -15.68 0.36
N GLU A 131 -2.10 -15.80 1.68
CA GLU A 131 -2.59 -14.81 2.62
C GLU A 131 -1.87 -13.47 2.47
N MET A 132 -0.53 -13.48 2.31
CA MET A 132 0.27 -12.28 2.01
C MET A 132 -0.17 -11.64 0.70
N MET A 133 -0.31 -12.41 -0.38
CA MET A 133 -0.76 -11.93 -1.70
C MET A 133 -2.13 -11.25 -1.63
N LYS A 134 -3.06 -11.85 -0.87
CA LYS A 134 -4.37 -11.25 -0.64
C LYS A 134 -4.26 -9.91 0.10
N LYS A 135 -3.55 -9.88 1.23
CA LYS A 135 -3.33 -8.65 2.02
C LYS A 135 -2.67 -7.54 1.20
N LEU A 136 -1.67 -7.89 0.39
CA LEU A 136 -0.99 -6.96 -0.50
C LEU A 136 -1.95 -6.36 -1.53
N THR A 137 -2.77 -7.19 -2.17
CA THR A 137 -3.76 -6.74 -3.15
C THR A 137 -4.82 -5.83 -2.52
N ASP A 138 -5.31 -6.20 -1.34
CA ASP A 138 -6.29 -5.40 -0.61
C ASP A 138 -5.69 -4.05 -0.18
N ARG A 139 -4.42 -4.04 0.28
CA ARG A 139 -3.72 -2.82 0.68
C ARG A 139 -3.40 -1.90 -0.50
N LEU A 140 -3.05 -2.46 -1.65
CA LEU A 140 -2.82 -1.68 -2.87
C LEU A 140 -4.10 -0.92 -3.25
N LYS A 141 -5.23 -1.62 -3.33
CA LYS A 141 -6.55 -1.01 -3.64
C LYS A 141 -6.93 0.07 -2.64
N GLU A 142 -6.72 -0.18 -1.35
CA GLU A 142 -7.00 0.80 -0.28
C GLU A 142 -6.14 2.06 -0.42
N THR A 143 -4.85 1.89 -0.70
CA THR A 143 -3.89 3.00 -0.82
C THR A 143 -4.14 3.79 -2.11
N GLU A 144 -4.41 3.14 -3.24
CA GLU A 144 -4.80 3.77 -4.50
C GLU A 144 -6.07 4.61 -4.34
N LEU A 145 -7.09 4.05 -3.70
CA LEU A 145 -8.33 4.78 -3.42
C LEU A 145 -8.10 5.99 -2.52
N SER A 146 -7.18 5.88 -1.56
CA SER A 146 -6.84 6.96 -0.65
C SER A 146 -6.09 8.09 -1.35
N VAL A 147 -5.13 7.75 -2.22
CA VAL A 147 -4.43 8.72 -3.07
C VAL A 147 -5.41 9.43 -4.00
N PHE A 148 -6.25 8.68 -4.72
CA PHE A 148 -7.26 9.25 -5.62
C PHE A 148 -8.17 10.24 -4.91
N LYS A 149 -8.68 9.88 -3.73
CA LYS A 149 -9.50 10.79 -2.91
C LYS A 149 -8.74 12.04 -2.46
N GLY A 150 -7.45 11.89 -2.14
CA GLY A 150 -6.57 13.01 -1.79
C GLY A 150 -6.33 13.96 -2.96
N GLU A 151 -6.15 13.43 -4.17
CA GLU A 151 -5.97 14.23 -5.40
C GLU A 151 -7.22 15.02 -5.76
N VAL A 152 -8.40 14.38 -5.73
CA VAL A 152 -9.69 15.05 -5.96
C VAL A 152 -9.93 16.16 -4.93
N PHE A 153 -9.48 15.96 -3.69
CA PHE A 153 -9.56 17.00 -2.65
C PHE A 153 -8.64 18.18 -2.95
N GLU A 154 -7.39 17.95 -3.35
CA GLU A 154 -6.45 19.02 -3.72
C GLU A 154 -6.94 19.81 -4.93
N GLU A 155 -7.47 19.13 -5.96
CA GLU A 155 -8.11 19.79 -7.11
C GLU A 155 -9.28 20.68 -6.66
N SER A 156 -10.18 20.15 -5.83
CA SER A 156 -11.32 20.92 -5.30
C SER A 156 -10.89 22.14 -4.48
N MET A 157 -9.76 22.04 -3.77
CA MET A 157 -9.18 23.16 -3.01
C MET A 157 -8.56 24.21 -3.93
N ASN A 158 -7.87 23.79 -5.00
CA ASN A 158 -7.29 24.69 -5.99
C ASN A 158 -8.38 25.45 -6.78
N ASP A 159 -9.47 24.77 -7.13
CA ASP A 159 -10.63 25.40 -7.78
C ASP A 159 -11.24 26.48 -6.87
N LEU A 160 -11.36 26.19 -5.57
CA LEU A 160 -11.82 27.15 -4.57
C LEU A 160 -10.88 28.36 -4.47
N GLU A 161 -9.57 28.13 -4.37
CA GLU A 161 -8.57 29.20 -4.29
C GLU A 161 -8.64 30.10 -5.53
N THR A 162 -8.70 29.50 -6.72
CA THR A 162 -8.82 30.23 -8.00
C THR A 162 -10.09 31.07 -8.04
N TRP A 163 -11.23 30.50 -7.66
CA TRP A 163 -12.50 31.24 -7.62
C TRP A 163 -12.45 32.42 -6.65
N VAL A 164 -11.84 32.23 -5.46
CA VAL A 164 -11.66 33.31 -4.48
C VAL A 164 -10.79 34.44 -5.04
N ASP A 165 -9.67 34.10 -5.68
CA ASP A 165 -8.77 35.09 -6.27
C ASP A 165 -9.43 35.85 -7.44
N GLU A 166 -10.18 35.16 -8.30
CA GLU A 166 -10.98 35.80 -9.37
C GLU A 166 -12.02 36.76 -8.81
N GLU A 167 -12.74 36.37 -7.76
CA GLU A 167 -13.77 37.21 -7.15
C GLU A 167 -13.14 38.44 -6.47
N LEU A 168 -12.00 38.28 -5.79
CA LEU A 168 -11.22 39.40 -5.23
C LEU A 168 -10.77 40.38 -6.32
N GLN A 169 -10.16 39.89 -7.40
CA GLN A 169 -9.67 40.72 -8.49
C GLN A 169 -10.80 41.52 -9.14
N ARG A 170 -11.98 40.91 -9.31
CA ARG A 170 -13.16 41.60 -9.85
C ARG A 170 -13.63 42.73 -8.93
N TYR A 171 -13.55 42.53 -7.62
CA TYR A 171 -13.90 43.59 -6.66
C TYR A 171 -12.90 44.74 -6.68
N GLU A 172 -11.60 44.46 -6.77
CA GLU A 172 -10.56 45.49 -6.94
C GLU A 172 -10.82 46.33 -8.20
N GLN A 173 -11.23 45.70 -9.30
CA GLN A 173 -11.60 46.41 -10.53
C GLN A 173 -12.86 47.28 -10.38
N ARG A 174 -13.85 46.81 -9.62
CA ARG A 174 -15.12 47.54 -9.40
C ARG A 174 -15.03 48.63 -8.34
N GLU A 175 -14.09 48.54 -7.38
CA GLU A 175 -13.98 49.52 -6.30
C GLU A 175 -13.65 50.94 -6.81
N HIS A 176 -13.05 51.01 -8.00
CA HIS A 176 -12.73 52.27 -8.70
C HIS A 176 -13.75 52.65 -9.78
N GLN A 177 -14.81 51.86 -9.98
CA GLN A 177 -15.81 52.12 -11.01
C GLN A 177 -16.88 53.09 -10.48
N PRO A 178 -17.14 54.24 -11.14
CA PRO A 178 -18.12 55.20 -10.67
C PRO A 178 -19.52 54.58 -10.63
N VAL A 179 -20.20 54.69 -9.49
CA VAL A 179 -21.61 54.26 -9.31
C VAL A 179 -22.55 55.41 -9.68
N PHE A 180 -22.37 55.99 -10.86
CA PHE A 180 -23.19 57.10 -11.36
C PHE A 180 -23.65 56.78 -12.79
N GLY A 181 -24.95 56.86 -13.00
CA GLY A 181 -25.66 56.56 -14.25
C GLY A 181 -27.11 57.02 -14.13
N ASP A 182 -27.89 56.88 -15.19
CA ASP A 182 -29.33 57.12 -15.08
C ASP A 182 -30.02 56.05 -14.20
N PHE A 183 -31.29 56.25 -13.85
CA PHE A 183 -32.03 55.33 -12.97
C PHE A 183 -32.00 53.88 -13.47
N GLU A 184 -32.00 53.69 -14.79
CA GLU A 184 -31.99 52.37 -15.41
C GLU A 184 -30.61 51.71 -15.27
N GLU A 185 -29.53 52.46 -15.47
CA GLU A 185 -28.15 51.99 -15.29
C GLU A 185 -27.86 51.62 -13.82
N VAL A 186 -28.32 52.43 -12.86
CA VAL A 186 -28.19 52.12 -11.43
C VAL A 186 -29.02 50.89 -11.02
N ARG A 187 -30.23 50.73 -11.59
CA ARG A 187 -31.08 49.56 -11.37
C ARG A 187 -30.43 48.29 -11.92
N GLN A 188 -29.87 48.35 -13.13
CA GLN A 188 -29.14 47.22 -13.73
C GLN A 188 -27.92 46.81 -12.89
N LEU A 189 -27.17 47.77 -12.35
CA LEU A 189 -26.06 47.50 -11.44
C LEU A 189 -26.53 46.81 -10.14
N ALA A 190 -27.67 47.21 -9.59
CA ALA A 190 -28.24 46.62 -8.38
C ALA A 190 -28.80 45.19 -8.62
N ASP A 191 -29.46 44.97 -9.76
CA ASP A 191 -29.97 43.65 -10.16
C ASP A 191 -28.81 42.69 -10.43
N GLU A 192 -27.75 43.16 -11.08
CA GLU A 192 -26.53 42.38 -11.32
C GLU A 192 -25.83 42.01 -10.00
N GLU A 193 -25.68 42.94 -9.05
CA GLU A 193 -25.11 42.62 -7.73
C GLU A 193 -25.97 41.62 -6.93
N THR A 194 -27.30 41.69 -7.06
CA THR A 194 -28.22 40.75 -6.41
C THR A 194 -28.06 39.34 -7.00
N ARG A 195 -28.06 39.22 -8.33
CA ARG A 195 -27.80 37.97 -9.05
C ARG A 195 -26.45 37.35 -8.65
N ARG A 196 -25.40 38.17 -8.59
CA ARG A 196 -24.05 37.74 -8.18
C ARG A 196 -24.00 37.28 -6.73
N ALA A 197 -24.74 37.92 -5.84
CA ALA A 197 -24.83 37.50 -4.44
C ALA A 197 -25.46 36.10 -4.31
N GLU A 198 -26.43 35.77 -5.17
CA GLU A 198 -27.04 34.43 -5.23
C GLU A 198 -26.09 33.38 -5.81
N GLU A 199 -25.31 33.73 -6.84
CA GLU A 199 -24.26 32.86 -7.39
C GLU A 199 -23.19 32.53 -6.34
N ARG A 200 -22.68 33.55 -5.63
CA ARG A 200 -21.73 33.37 -4.52
C ARG A 200 -22.29 32.43 -3.46
N LYS A 201 -23.54 32.62 -3.06
CA LYS A 201 -24.21 31.79 -2.06
C LYS A 201 -24.35 30.34 -2.54
N THR A 202 -24.63 30.13 -3.82
CA THR A 202 -24.79 28.78 -4.40
C THR A 202 -23.44 28.07 -4.46
N GLN A 203 -22.43 28.70 -5.04
CA GLN A 203 -21.06 28.20 -5.10
C GLN A 203 -20.54 27.86 -3.70
N TRP A 204 -20.75 28.76 -2.74
CA TRP A 204 -20.42 28.57 -1.33
C TRP A 204 -21.09 27.33 -0.71
N ASN A 205 -22.38 27.14 -0.95
CA ASN A 205 -23.10 25.99 -0.42
C ASN A 205 -22.61 24.67 -1.03
N ASP A 206 -22.25 24.67 -2.30
CA ASP A 206 -21.75 23.49 -2.99
C ASP A 206 -20.35 23.11 -2.48
N LEU A 207 -19.47 24.11 -2.27
CA LEU A 207 -18.19 23.94 -1.59
C LEU A 207 -18.34 23.36 -0.18
N TRP A 208 -19.31 23.86 0.58
CA TRP A 208 -19.54 23.40 1.95
C TRP A 208 -20.12 21.99 2.01
N ARG A 209 -21.04 21.64 1.11
CA ARG A 209 -21.55 20.26 0.97
C ARG A 209 -20.44 19.30 0.60
N SER A 210 -19.57 19.68 -0.33
CA SER A 210 -18.39 18.91 -0.70
C SER A 210 -17.46 18.72 0.50
N GLY A 211 -17.04 19.80 1.16
CA GLY A 211 -16.19 19.73 2.37
C GLY A 211 -16.77 18.86 3.50
N ARG A 212 -18.10 18.85 3.67
CA ARG A 212 -18.78 17.98 4.65
C ARG A 212 -18.75 16.51 4.24
N LYS A 213 -19.03 16.19 2.96
CA LYS A 213 -18.96 14.83 2.39
C LYS A 213 -17.56 14.22 2.59
N TRP A 214 -16.53 15.05 2.46
CA TRP A 214 -15.14 14.63 2.66
C TRP A 214 -14.82 14.36 4.14
N ARG A 215 -15.32 15.20 5.06
CA ARG A 215 -15.13 15.02 6.52
C ARG A 215 -15.74 13.72 7.06
N THR A 216 -16.83 13.25 6.46
CA THR A 216 -17.57 12.05 6.90
C THR A 216 -17.20 10.78 6.13
N SER A 217 -16.24 10.84 5.19
CA SER A 217 -15.88 9.68 4.38
C SER A 217 -15.07 8.64 5.17
N PRO A 218 -15.52 7.37 5.25
CA PRO A 218 -14.75 6.29 5.86
C PRO A 218 -13.40 6.11 5.17
N GLY A 219 -12.33 5.90 5.95
CA GLY A 219 -10.93 5.82 5.48
C GLY A 219 -10.20 7.18 5.42
N ILE A 220 -10.93 8.29 5.35
CA ILE A 220 -10.40 9.67 5.46
C ILE A 220 -10.41 10.14 6.93
N GLY A 221 -10.96 9.35 7.85
CA GLY A 221 -11.25 9.72 9.24
C GLY A 221 -10.08 10.26 10.06
N ALA A 222 -8.85 10.20 9.57
CA ALA A 222 -7.76 10.99 10.13
C ALA A 222 -6.75 11.49 9.08
N ILE A 223 -7.16 11.68 7.83
CA ILE A 223 -6.52 12.68 6.98
C ILE A 223 -6.86 14.04 7.62
N VAL A 224 -6.06 14.42 8.62
CA VAL A 224 -6.07 15.73 9.26
C VAL A 224 -5.39 16.69 8.28
N LEU A 225 -5.93 16.82 7.07
CA LEU A 225 -5.45 17.81 6.12
C LEU A 225 -5.62 19.17 6.78
N ARG A 226 -4.47 19.84 6.93
CA ARG A 226 -4.26 21.24 7.32
C ARG A 226 -5.53 21.83 7.95
N ASN A 227 -5.67 21.67 9.28
CA ASN A 227 -6.79 22.15 10.09
C ASN A 227 -7.56 23.25 9.33
N PRO A 228 -8.75 22.97 8.77
CA PRO A 228 -9.45 23.93 7.95
C PRO A 228 -9.55 25.26 8.71
N ASN A 229 -9.87 25.26 10.01
CA ASN A 229 -9.93 26.50 10.79
C ASN A 229 -8.62 27.31 10.85
N LYS A 230 -7.46 26.72 10.55
CA LYS A 230 -6.18 27.43 10.46
C LYS A 230 -5.98 28.04 9.07
N TRP A 231 -6.16 27.27 7.99
CA TRP A 231 -6.14 27.82 6.62
C TRP A 231 -7.24 28.88 6.42
N TRP A 232 -8.44 28.64 6.96
CA TRP A 232 -9.56 29.59 6.94
C TRP A 232 -9.30 30.90 7.71
N LYS A 233 -8.36 30.91 8.66
CA LYS A 233 -7.93 32.12 9.39
C LYS A 233 -6.73 32.80 8.75
N ASP A 234 -5.84 32.03 8.13
CA ASP A 234 -4.59 32.52 7.55
C ASP A 234 -4.75 32.93 6.06
N SER A 235 -5.73 32.39 5.35
CA SER A 235 -6.00 32.67 3.94
C SER A 235 -6.78 33.99 3.78
N LYS A 236 -6.55 34.67 2.64
CA LYS A 236 -7.25 35.89 2.21
C LYS A 236 -8.79 35.80 2.29
N THR A 237 -9.34 34.57 2.35
CA THR A 237 -10.75 34.29 2.60
C THR A 237 -11.27 34.89 3.90
N GLY A 238 -10.51 34.89 5.00
CA GLY A 238 -10.92 35.53 6.27
C GLY A 238 -11.13 37.04 6.13
N ALA A 239 -10.22 37.71 5.43
CA ALA A 239 -10.35 39.13 5.09
C ALA A 239 -11.52 39.39 4.13
N LEU A 240 -11.80 38.47 3.21
CA LEU A 240 -12.95 38.51 2.30
C LEU A 240 -14.28 38.35 3.07
N PHE A 241 -14.34 37.51 4.11
CA PHE A 241 -15.50 37.40 5.01
C PHE A 241 -15.70 38.66 5.84
N ASP A 242 -14.64 39.23 6.41
CA ASP A 242 -14.72 40.48 7.16
C ASP A 242 -15.15 41.62 6.23
N TRP A 243 -14.62 41.68 5.00
CA TRP A 243 -15.00 42.69 4.00
C TRP A 243 -16.44 42.52 3.51
N LEU A 244 -16.88 41.29 3.18
CA LEU A 244 -18.26 40.99 2.78
C LEU A 244 -19.24 41.28 3.92
N ALA A 245 -18.92 40.90 5.16
CA ALA A 245 -19.75 41.19 6.32
C ALA A 245 -19.89 42.71 6.56
N VAL A 246 -18.79 43.46 6.38
CA VAL A 246 -18.79 44.93 6.47
C VAL A 246 -19.61 45.55 5.32
N LYS A 247 -19.47 45.07 4.07
CA LYS A 247 -20.25 45.54 2.91
C LYS A 247 -21.73 45.20 3.04
N GLU A 248 -22.08 44.00 3.50
CA GLU A 248 -23.46 43.57 3.73
C GLU A 248 -24.12 44.41 4.84
N GLN A 249 -23.39 44.74 5.91
CA GLN A 249 -23.87 45.66 6.93
C GLN A 249 -24.07 47.09 6.40
N LYS A 250 -23.18 47.59 5.53
CA LYS A 250 -23.35 48.90 4.87
C LYS A 250 -24.59 48.92 3.97
N LEU A 251 -24.82 47.87 3.17
CA LEU A 251 -26.01 47.71 2.33
C LEU A 251 -27.32 47.61 3.16
N LYS A 252 -27.29 46.93 4.31
CA LYS A 252 -28.43 46.82 5.25
C LYS A 252 -28.69 48.09 6.06
N ARG A 253 -27.71 49.00 6.16
CA ARG A 253 -27.86 50.31 6.79
C ARG A 253 -28.39 51.35 5.80
N GLY A 254 -27.98 51.30 4.53
CA GLY A 254 -28.53 52.14 3.46
C GLY A 254 -30.03 51.90 3.22
N ARG A 255 -30.49 50.64 3.27
CA ARG A 255 -31.92 50.27 3.11
C ARG A 255 -32.85 50.62 4.29
N ARG A 256 -32.34 51.15 5.40
CA ARG A 256 -33.13 51.53 6.58
C ARG A 256 -33.22 53.05 6.79
N GLY A 257 -32.68 53.83 5.85
CA GLY A 257 -32.61 55.29 5.91
C GLY A 257 -33.43 56.03 4.86
N GLU A 258 -34.26 55.34 4.08
CA GLU A 258 -35.28 55.91 3.19
C GLU A 258 -36.68 55.50 3.66
#